data_AF-A0A1J4PVT9-F1
#
_entry.id   AF-A0A1J4PVT9-F1
#
_cell.length_a   1.000
_cell.length_b   1.000
_cell.length_c   1.000
_cell.angle_alpha   90.00
_cell.angle_beta   90.00
_cell.angle_gamma   90.00
#
_symmetry.space_group_name_H-M   'P 1'
#
loop_
_entity.id
_entity.type
_entity.pdbx_description
1 polymer ?
#
loop_
_entity_poly.entity_id
_entity_poly.type
_entity_poly.pdbx_seq_one_letter_code
_entity_poly.pdbx_strand_id
1 'polypeptide(L)'
;MRRGLVHVLAWLLATGAAVTLSWWGVHTVMAGTAYDPPRALPVVGTTATAATATAGPTPHRPSRSRPASPSLSPSSSPTATVRRSPGPAAAPTPSATPSGEVKAYDTDGGRAVFELGAADATLVSATPGAGWSMQVWKTQTWIRVEFSRGTDRVSVFCTWHDGPPHVEIGTY
;
A
#
# COMPACT_ATOMS: atom_id res chain seq x y z
N MET A 1 34.90 -22.85 24.91
CA MET A 1 33.63 -22.08 25.07
C MET A 1 33.72 -20.64 24.53
N ARG A 2 34.80 -19.89 24.78
CA ARG A 2 34.93 -18.48 24.31
C ARG A 2 34.87 -18.28 22.79
N ARG A 3 35.39 -19.21 22.00
CA ARG A 3 35.42 -19.11 20.52
C ARG A 3 34.04 -19.19 19.85
N GLY A 4 33.09 -19.94 20.42
CA GLY A 4 31.71 -19.99 19.92
C GLY A 4 30.96 -18.69 20.17
N LEU A 5 31.17 -18.09 21.35
CA LEU A 5 30.58 -16.80 21.74
C LEU A 5 31.03 -15.66 20.82
N VAL A 6 32.32 -15.62 20.45
CA VAL A 6 32.85 -14.62 19.51
C VAL A 6 32.25 -14.78 18.11
N HIS A 7 32.04 -16.02 17.66
CA HIS A 7 31.46 -16.26 16.33
C HIS A 7 29.98 -15.88 16.25
N VAL A 8 29.21 -16.17 17.30
CA VAL A 8 27.81 -15.74 17.40
C VAL A 8 27.71 -14.22 17.49
N LEU A 9 28.58 -13.57 18.27
CA LEU A 9 28.61 -12.12 18.37
C LEU A 9 28.98 -11.46 17.03
N ALA A 10 29.97 -11.99 16.33
CA ALA A 10 30.37 -11.52 15.01
C ALA A 10 29.25 -11.71 13.98
N TRP A 11 28.55 -12.84 14.02
CA TRP A 11 27.41 -13.12 13.15
C TRP A 11 26.22 -12.17 13.41
N LEU A 12 25.93 -11.89 14.68
CA LEU A 12 24.90 -10.92 15.05
C LEU A 12 25.27 -9.50 14.60
N LEU A 13 26.52 -9.07 14.79
CA LEU A 13 26.99 -7.77 14.34
C LEU A 13 26.90 -7.62 12.81
N ALA A 14 27.34 -8.63 12.07
CA ALA A 14 27.28 -8.62 10.61
C ALA A 14 25.84 -8.53 10.10
N THR A 15 24.91 -9.27 10.71
CA THR A 15 23.49 -9.27 10.33
C THR A 15 22.82 -7.95 10.70
N GLY A 16 23.14 -7.41 11.88
CA GLY A 16 22.67 -6.09 12.30
C GLY A 16 23.12 -4.99 11.34
N ALA A 17 24.39 -5.00 10.92
CA ALA A 17 24.92 -4.04 9.95
C ALA A 17 24.24 -4.16 8.57
N ALA A 18 23.97 -5.39 8.11
CA ALA A 18 23.27 -5.60 6.85
C ALA A 18 21.83 -5.06 6.89
N VAL A 19 21.11 -5.30 7.99
CA VAL A 19 19.73 -4.82 8.16
C VAL A 19 19.69 -3.29 8.25
N THR A 20 20.60 -2.66 8.98
CA THR A 20 20.65 -1.19 9.08
C THR A 20 21.00 -0.54 7.74
N LEU A 21 21.93 -1.09 6.98
CA LEU A 21 22.25 -0.62 5.62
C LEU A 21 21.07 -0.79 4.66
N SER A 22 20.36 -1.92 4.71
CA SER A 22 19.17 -2.15 3.89
C SER A 22 18.05 -1.16 4.21
N TRP A 23 17.81 -0.89 5.50
CA TRP A 23 16.85 0.11 5.94
C TRP A 23 17.21 1.51 5.46
N TRP A 24 18.48 1.92 5.63
CA TRP A 24 18.96 3.24 5.21
C TRP A 24 18.85 3.43 3.69
N GLY A 25 19.22 2.41 2.90
CA GLY A 25 19.13 2.47 1.44
C GLY A 25 17.69 2.68 0.94
N VAL A 26 16.72 1.94 1.49
CA VAL A 26 15.31 2.09 1.10
C VAL A 26 14.75 3.44 1.57
N HIS A 27 15.07 3.86 2.79
CA HIS A 27 14.55 5.12 3.34
C HIS A 27 15.10 6.35 2.61
N THR A 28 16.35 6.32 2.14
CA THR A 28 16.95 7.43 1.37
C THR A 28 16.30 7.59 -0.01
N VAL A 29 15.99 6.49 -0.71
CA VAL A 29 15.28 6.54 -1.99
C VAL A 29 13.87 7.11 -1.81
N MET A 30 13.15 6.69 -0.77
CA MET A 30 11.81 7.23 -0.49
C MET A 30 11.83 8.68 -0.01
N ALA A 31 12.87 9.12 0.71
CA ALA A 31 13.03 10.51 1.11
C ALA A 31 13.47 11.43 -0.05
N GLY A 32 14.12 10.87 -1.08
CA GLY A 32 14.59 11.60 -2.26
C GLY A 32 13.49 11.99 -3.26
N THR A 33 12.29 11.42 -3.14
CA THR A 33 11.13 11.82 -3.96
C THR A 33 10.30 12.89 -3.25
N ALA A 34 10.95 14.01 -2.90
CA ALA A 34 10.23 15.24 -2.58
C ALA A 34 9.38 15.60 -3.81
N TYR A 35 8.12 15.16 -3.76
CA TYR A 35 7.04 15.51 -4.65
C TYR A 35 7.06 17.02 -4.85
N ASP A 36 7.39 17.46 -6.06
CA ASP A 36 7.23 18.86 -6.46
C ASP A 36 5.73 19.06 -6.73
N PRO A 37 4.98 19.71 -5.81
CA PRO A 37 3.57 19.98 -6.07
C PRO A 37 3.49 20.91 -7.29
N PRO A 38 2.62 20.62 -8.28
CA PRO A 38 2.59 21.37 -9.52
C PRO A 38 2.36 22.86 -9.24
N ARG A 39 3.35 23.68 -9.59
CA ARG A 39 3.20 25.13 -9.60
C ARG A 39 2.22 25.52 -10.69
N ALA A 40 1.08 26.05 -10.29
CA ALA A 40 0.14 26.69 -11.20
C ALA A 40 0.82 27.90 -11.86
N LEU A 41 1.06 27.80 -13.16
CA LEU A 41 1.43 28.93 -14.00
C LEU A 41 0.17 29.77 -14.22
N PRO A 42 0.17 31.08 -13.89
CA PRO A 42 -0.93 31.95 -14.26
C PRO A 42 -0.93 32.14 -15.78
N VAL A 43 -2.05 31.79 -16.42
CA VAL A 43 -2.32 32.10 -17.82
C VAL A 43 -2.47 33.62 -17.94
N VAL A 44 -1.45 34.28 -18.47
CA VAL A 44 -1.54 35.67 -18.91
C VAL A 44 -2.30 35.67 -20.23
N GLY A 45 -3.62 35.86 -20.16
CA GLY A 45 -4.42 36.18 -21.34
C GLY A 45 -4.08 37.60 -21.80
N THR A 46 -3.30 37.73 -22.87
CA THR A 46 -3.06 39.01 -23.55
C THR A 46 -3.99 39.12 -24.76
N THR A 47 -5.14 39.78 -24.60
CA THR A 47 -5.82 40.49 -25.69
C THR A 47 -6.56 41.70 -25.14
N ALA A 48 -6.48 42.79 -25.88
CA ALA A 48 -6.68 44.16 -25.45
C ALA A 48 -8.11 44.71 -25.62
N THR A 49 -8.36 45.82 -24.91
CA THR A 49 -9.18 47.01 -25.28
C THR A 49 -10.58 47.18 -24.65
N ALA A 50 -10.66 48.24 -23.81
CA ALA A 50 -11.77 49.16 -23.49
C ALA A 50 -13.05 48.66 -22.79
N ALA A 51 -13.27 49.10 -21.54
CA ALA A 51 -14.17 50.23 -21.20
C ALA A 51 -14.27 50.48 -19.68
N THR A 52 -14.49 51.75 -19.37
CA THR A 52 -14.56 52.52 -18.12
C THR A 52 -15.50 51.99 -17.02
N ALA A 53 -15.08 52.05 -15.74
CA ALA A 53 -15.76 52.79 -14.64
C ALA A 53 -15.34 52.33 -13.20
N THR A 54 -14.59 53.21 -12.52
CA THR A 54 -14.73 53.70 -11.13
C THR A 54 -15.32 52.78 -10.04
N ALA A 55 -14.51 52.41 -9.03
CA ALA A 55 -14.63 52.90 -7.63
C ALA A 55 -13.87 52.01 -6.60
N GLY A 56 -13.04 52.64 -5.76
CA GLY A 56 -12.94 52.31 -4.32
C GLY A 56 -11.79 51.40 -3.84
N PRO A 57 -10.93 51.85 -2.89
CA PRO A 57 -9.69 51.17 -2.48
C PRO A 57 -9.85 50.18 -1.30
N THR A 58 -9.00 49.15 -1.28
CA THR A 58 -8.59 48.28 -0.13
C THR A 58 -7.86 49.10 0.96
N PRO A 59 -7.54 48.63 2.21
CA PRO A 59 -7.26 47.24 2.68
C PRO A 59 -7.90 46.91 4.07
N HIS A 60 -7.91 45.67 4.59
CA HIS A 60 -6.93 45.12 5.53
C HIS A 60 -7.31 43.67 5.98
N ARG A 61 -6.26 42.85 6.17
CA ARG A 61 -6.10 41.47 6.72
C ARG A 61 -6.60 41.33 8.20
N PRO A 62 -6.41 40.20 8.95
CA PRO A 62 -6.42 38.72 8.72
C PRO A 62 -7.40 37.96 9.67
N SER A 63 -7.67 36.65 9.43
CA SER A 63 -7.42 35.52 10.39
C SER A 63 -8.35 34.32 10.24
N ARG A 64 -7.72 33.13 10.34
CA ARG A 64 -8.17 31.84 10.93
C ARG A 64 -9.49 31.26 10.39
N SER A 65 -9.54 30.01 9.92
CA SER A 65 -9.22 28.83 10.72
C SER A 65 -9.28 27.53 9.90
N ARG A 66 -8.45 26.58 10.33
CA ARG A 66 -8.34 25.14 9.96
C ARG A 66 -9.69 24.42 10.17
N PRO A 67 -9.92 23.24 9.55
CA PRO A 67 -9.56 22.01 10.26
C PRO A 67 -8.84 20.96 9.38
N ALA A 68 -8.24 20.02 10.10
CA ALA A 68 -7.20 19.09 9.70
C ALA A 68 -7.73 17.86 8.96
N SER A 69 -6.95 17.34 8.02
CA SER A 69 -7.10 15.98 7.50
C SER A 69 -6.15 15.05 8.27
N PRO A 70 -6.63 13.92 8.84
CA PRO A 70 -5.77 12.95 9.49
C PRO A 70 -4.98 12.12 8.46
N SER A 71 -3.69 12.02 8.74
CA SER A 71 -2.73 11.10 8.14
C SER A 71 -2.99 9.68 8.62
N LEU A 72 -2.82 8.67 7.77
CA LEU A 72 -2.43 7.33 8.19
C LEU A 72 -1.84 6.55 7.00
N SER A 73 -0.57 6.20 7.16
CA SER A 73 0.32 5.48 6.26
C SER A 73 -0.13 4.06 5.89
N PRO A 74 0.45 3.48 4.84
CA PRO A 74 0.77 2.05 4.86
C PRO A 74 2.28 1.80 4.77
N SER A 75 2.78 1.06 5.76
CA SER A 75 4.07 0.40 5.78
C SER A 75 3.85 -1.10 5.65
N SER A 76 4.49 -1.75 4.67
CA SER A 76 5.17 -3.06 4.81
C SER A 76 5.48 -3.65 3.42
N SER A 77 6.77 -3.73 3.13
CA SER A 77 7.35 -4.50 2.02
C SER A 77 7.57 -5.96 2.44
N PRO A 78 7.43 -6.95 1.56
CA PRO A 78 8.05 -8.26 1.75
C PRO A 78 9.29 -8.41 0.87
N THR A 79 10.42 -8.80 1.47
CA THR A 79 11.58 -9.32 0.74
C THR A 79 11.52 -10.84 0.73
N ALA A 80 11.51 -11.41 -0.47
CA ALA A 80 11.54 -12.84 -0.72
C ALA A 80 12.95 -13.41 -0.53
N THR A 81 13.04 -14.65 -0.04
CA THR A 81 14.08 -15.61 -0.44
C THR A 81 13.58 -17.01 -0.12
N VAL A 82 13.14 -17.80 -1.10
CA VAL A 82 13.30 -19.27 -1.06
C VAL A 82 13.54 -19.84 -2.46
N ARG A 83 14.56 -20.70 -2.48
CA ARG A 83 15.12 -21.52 -3.55
C ARG A 83 14.13 -22.58 -4.08
N ARG A 84 14.19 -22.89 -5.37
CA ARG A 84 13.42 -23.93 -6.07
C ARG A 84 13.64 -25.34 -5.50
N SER A 85 12.54 -26.05 -5.18
CA SER A 85 12.26 -27.45 -5.60
C SER A 85 10.80 -27.82 -5.23
N PRO A 86 10.10 -28.63 -6.06
CA PRO A 86 8.71 -29.00 -5.81
C PRO A 86 8.63 -30.23 -4.89
N GLY A 87 7.94 -30.08 -3.75
CA GLY A 87 7.63 -31.17 -2.83
C GLY A 87 6.38 -30.82 -2.02
N PRO A 88 5.42 -31.74 -1.83
CA PRO A 88 4.19 -31.44 -1.12
C PRO A 88 4.43 -31.61 0.39
N ALA A 89 4.49 -30.53 1.18
CA ALA A 89 4.41 -30.67 2.64
C ALA A 89 4.09 -29.38 3.41
N ALA A 90 3.27 -29.61 4.44
CA ALA A 90 3.01 -28.82 5.64
C ALA A 90 2.02 -27.66 5.53
N ALA A 91 0.75 -27.99 5.77
CA ALA A 91 -0.25 -27.05 6.25
C ALA A 91 0.26 -26.35 7.54
N PRO A 92 0.13 -25.02 7.67
CA PRO A 92 0.39 -24.37 8.94
C PRO A 92 -0.66 -24.80 9.97
N THR A 93 -0.20 -25.26 11.13
CA THR A 93 -1.02 -25.43 12.33
C THR A 93 -1.71 -24.10 12.68
N PRO A 94 -3.04 -24.04 12.84
CA PRO A 94 -3.72 -22.79 13.14
C PRO A 94 -3.40 -22.36 14.57
N SER A 95 -2.56 -21.34 14.72
CA SER A 95 -2.45 -20.57 15.96
C SER A 95 -3.42 -19.40 15.91
N ALA A 96 -4.21 -19.28 16.98
CA ALA A 96 -5.31 -18.35 17.23
C ALA A 96 -6.51 -18.60 16.30
N THR A 97 -7.69 -18.79 16.91
CA THR A 97 -8.97 -18.84 16.20
C THR A 97 -9.43 -17.40 16.00
N PRO A 98 -9.22 -16.75 14.84
CA PRO A 98 -10.10 -15.65 14.50
C PRO A 98 -11.50 -16.24 14.32
N SER A 99 -12.50 -15.55 14.84
CA SER A 99 -13.92 -15.91 14.63
C SER A 99 -14.39 -15.70 13.17
N GLY A 100 -13.46 -15.54 12.22
CA GLY A 100 -13.71 -15.28 10.81
C GLY A 100 -13.39 -16.49 9.92
N GLU A 101 -14.12 -16.60 8.81
CA GLU A 101 -13.91 -17.62 7.79
C GLU A 101 -12.78 -17.19 6.85
N VAL A 102 -11.71 -18.00 6.74
CA VAL A 102 -10.64 -17.74 5.78
C VAL A 102 -11.02 -18.29 4.40
N LYS A 103 -11.14 -17.40 3.42
CA LYS A 103 -11.46 -17.73 2.02
C LYS A 103 -10.33 -17.33 1.08
N ALA A 104 -9.96 -18.24 0.20
CA ALA A 104 -9.01 -18.02 -0.87
C ALA A 104 -9.73 -17.84 -2.21
N TYR A 105 -9.26 -16.90 -3.01
CA TYR A 105 -9.76 -16.54 -4.32
C TYR A 105 -8.61 -16.66 -5.30
N ASP A 106 -8.63 -17.74 -6.08
CA ASP A 106 -7.69 -17.98 -7.17
C ASP A 106 -8.23 -17.32 -8.44
N THR A 107 -7.35 -16.60 -9.14
CA THR A 107 -7.65 -15.87 -10.36
C THR A 107 -6.51 -16.03 -11.36
N ASP A 108 -6.74 -15.66 -12.62
CA ASP A 108 -5.67 -15.65 -13.64
C ASP A 108 -4.48 -14.76 -13.24
N GLY A 109 -4.77 -13.71 -12.46
CA GLY A 109 -3.79 -12.74 -11.99
C GLY A 109 -2.97 -13.19 -10.78
N GLY A 110 -3.42 -14.22 -10.06
CA GLY A 110 -2.83 -14.66 -8.80
C GLY A 110 -3.89 -15.05 -7.78
N ARG A 111 -3.47 -15.13 -6.51
CA ARG A 111 -4.28 -15.61 -5.40
C ARG A 111 -4.44 -14.53 -4.35
N ALA A 112 -5.66 -14.26 -3.93
CA ALA A 112 -5.97 -13.40 -2.79
C ALA A 112 -6.67 -14.21 -1.69
N VAL A 113 -6.27 -14.03 -0.43
CA VAL A 113 -6.85 -14.73 0.72
C VAL A 113 -7.32 -13.70 1.71
N PHE A 114 -8.60 -13.77 2.05
CA PHE A 114 -9.24 -12.91 3.03
C PHE A 114 -9.71 -13.74 4.21
N GLU A 115 -9.63 -13.16 5.40
CA GLU A 115 -10.39 -13.62 6.56
C GLU A 115 -11.64 -12.76 6.63
N LEU A 116 -12.81 -13.40 6.54
CA LEU A 116 -14.11 -12.74 6.55
C LEU A 116 -14.72 -12.90 7.94
N GLY A 117 -14.79 -11.80 8.68
CA GLY A 117 -15.52 -11.70 9.93
C GLY A 117 -17.02 -11.47 9.71
N ALA A 118 -17.75 -11.25 10.81
CA ALA A 118 -19.19 -10.98 10.74
C ALA A 118 -19.51 -9.60 10.14
N ALA A 119 -18.65 -8.61 10.35
CA ALA A 119 -18.88 -7.21 9.96
C ALA A 119 -17.68 -6.54 9.28
N ASP A 120 -16.55 -7.25 9.16
CA ASP A 120 -15.30 -6.74 8.61
C ASP A 120 -14.49 -7.87 7.98
N ALA A 121 -13.53 -7.52 7.13
CA ALA A 121 -12.62 -8.48 6.53
C ALA A 121 -11.18 -7.99 6.58
N THR A 122 -10.25 -8.93 6.70
CA THR A 122 -8.82 -8.66 6.64
C THR A 122 -8.19 -9.42 5.47
N LEU A 123 -7.22 -8.78 4.80
CA LEU A 123 -6.41 -9.47 3.79
C LEU A 123 -5.29 -10.23 4.49
N VAL A 124 -5.36 -11.56 4.45
CA VAL A 124 -4.38 -12.47 5.02
C VAL A 124 -3.15 -12.58 4.12
N SER A 125 -3.37 -12.79 2.82
CA SER A 125 -2.29 -12.85 1.84
C SER A 125 -2.77 -12.49 0.45
N ALA A 126 -1.87 -11.97 -0.38
CA ALA A 126 -2.09 -11.83 -1.81
C ALA A 126 -0.78 -12.15 -2.53
N THR A 127 -0.83 -12.98 -3.56
CA THR A 127 0.34 -13.46 -4.29
C THR A 127 0.05 -13.39 -5.79
N PRO A 128 0.76 -12.51 -6.55
CA PRO A 128 0.57 -12.45 -7.99
C PRO A 128 1.04 -13.74 -8.66
N GLY A 129 0.38 -14.09 -9.76
CA GLY A 129 0.85 -15.09 -10.69
C GLY A 129 2.13 -14.64 -11.41
N ALA A 130 2.83 -15.58 -12.05
CA ALA A 130 4.04 -15.27 -12.80
C ALA A 130 3.76 -14.26 -13.93
N GLY A 131 4.53 -13.18 -13.99
CA GLY A 131 4.37 -12.12 -14.98
C GLY A 131 3.22 -11.14 -14.68
N TRP A 132 2.55 -11.27 -13.54
CA TRP A 132 1.56 -10.32 -13.05
C TRP A 132 2.17 -9.41 -11.98
N SER A 133 1.79 -8.15 -11.99
CA SER A 133 2.02 -7.19 -10.91
C SER A 133 0.82 -7.17 -9.98
N MET A 134 1.04 -6.86 -8.71
CA MET A 134 -0.03 -6.79 -7.70
C MET A 134 -0.04 -5.44 -7.01
N GLN A 135 -1.24 -4.89 -6.82
CA GLN A 135 -1.50 -3.71 -6.01
C GLN A 135 -2.63 -4.00 -5.02
N VAL A 136 -2.53 -3.42 -3.82
CA VAL A 136 -3.51 -3.60 -2.75
C VAL A 136 -3.90 -2.24 -2.21
N TRP A 137 -5.20 -1.99 -2.12
CA TRP A 137 -5.79 -0.82 -1.47
C TRP A 137 -6.67 -1.28 -0.32
N LYS A 138 -6.54 -0.62 0.82
CA LYS A 138 -7.28 -0.94 2.05
C LYS A 138 -7.89 0.32 2.64
N THR A 139 -9.15 0.20 3.03
CA THR A 139 -9.93 1.23 3.70
C THR A 139 -10.66 0.59 4.89
N GLN A 140 -11.39 1.38 5.68
CA GLN A 140 -12.16 0.88 6.83
C GLN A 140 -13.30 -0.07 6.45
N THR A 141 -13.80 0.00 5.21
CA THR A 141 -15.01 -0.72 4.78
C THR A 141 -14.83 -1.56 3.51
N TRP A 142 -13.60 -1.62 2.99
CA TRP A 142 -13.28 -2.40 1.80
C TRP A 142 -11.78 -2.64 1.62
N ILE A 143 -11.45 -3.70 0.89
CA ILE A 143 -10.10 -4.04 0.45
C ILE A 143 -10.16 -4.44 -1.02
N ARG A 144 -9.31 -3.84 -1.86
CA ARG A 144 -9.15 -4.22 -3.26
C ARG A 144 -7.76 -4.77 -3.50
N VAL A 145 -7.68 -5.92 -4.16
CA VAL A 145 -6.44 -6.49 -4.70
C VAL A 145 -6.57 -6.46 -6.21
N GLU A 146 -5.65 -5.78 -6.89
CA GLU A 146 -5.59 -5.78 -8.36
C GLU A 146 -4.33 -6.49 -8.82
N PHE A 147 -4.51 -7.39 -9.77
CA PHE A 147 -3.46 -8.04 -10.51
C PHE A 147 -3.45 -7.47 -11.94
N SER A 148 -2.27 -7.10 -12.43
CA SER A 148 -2.09 -6.50 -13.75
C SER A 148 -0.98 -7.16 -14.56
N ARG A 149 -1.23 -7.44 -15.84
CA ARG A 149 -0.23 -7.94 -16.79
C ARG A 149 -0.46 -7.33 -18.16
N GLY A 150 0.42 -6.43 -18.61
CA GLY A 150 0.23 -5.74 -19.89
C GLY A 150 -1.08 -4.97 -19.90
N THR A 151 -2.02 -5.38 -20.75
CA THR A 151 -3.39 -4.84 -20.83
C THR A 151 -4.38 -5.56 -19.92
N ASP A 152 -4.08 -6.78 -19.46
CA ASP A 152 -5.02 -7.60 -18.69
C ASP A 152 -5.07 -7.13 -17.23
N ARG A 153 -6.28 -6.99 -16.67
CA ARG A 153 -6.49 -6.66 -15.27
C ARG A 153 -7.46 -7.63 -14.61
N VAL A 154 -7.16 -7.99 -13.37
CA VAL A 154 -8.04 -8.74 -12.49
C VAL A 154 -8.15 -8.01 -11.16
N SER A 155 -9.37 -7.78 -10.69
CA SER A 155 -9.67 -7.11 -9.43
C SER A 155 -10.44 -8.06 -8.53
N VAL A 156 -9.89 -8.35 -7.35
CA VAL A 156 -10.58 -9.02 -6.25
C VAL A 156 -10.93 -7.96 -5.22
N PHE A 157 -12.21 -7.65 -5.09
CA PHE A 157 -12.70 -6.56 -4.26
C PHE A 157 -13.59 -7.10 -3.14
N CYS A 158 -13.14 -6.92 -1.89
CA CYS A 158 -13.86 -7.30 -0.69
C CYS A 158 -14.50 -6.05 -0.06
N THR A 159 -15.82 -6.06 0.17
CA THR A 159 -16.61 -4.91 0.62
C THR A 159 -17.55 -5.29 1.77
N TRP A 160 -17.70 -4.40 2.76
CA TRP A 160 -18.60 -4.61 3.90
C TRP A 160 -19.26 -3.32 4.41
N HIS A 161 -19.35 -2.28 3.59
CA HIS A 161 -20.03 -1.03 3.98
C HIS A 161 -21.55 -1.18 4.11
N ASP A 162 -22.15 -2.06 3.32
CA ASP A 162 -23.61 -2.28 3.27
C ASP A 162 -24.07 -3.60 3.94
N GLY A 163 -23.18 -4.30 4.64
CA GLY A 163 -23.50 -5.58 5.26
C GLY A 163 -22.28 -6.47 5.50
N PRO A 164 -22.50 -7.78 5.68
CA PRO A 164 -21.41 -8.73 5.84
C PRO A 164 -20.41 -8.66 4.68
N PRO A 165 -19.13 -8.97 4.94
CA PRO A 165 -18.11 -8.98 3.90
C PRO A 165 -18.47 -9.91 2.74
N HIS A 166 -18.47 -9.35 1.53
CA HIS A 166 -18.62 -10.09 0.28
C HIS A 166 -17.45 -9.76 -0.64
N VAL A 167 -17.13 -10.70 -1.52
CA VAL A 167 -16.01 -10.58 -2.46
C VAL A 167 -16.52 -10.66 -3.88
N GLU A 168 -16.13 -9.69 -4.70
CA GLU A 168 -16.40 -9.61 -6.12
C GLU A 168 -15.10 -9.73 -6.91
N ILE A 169 -15.14 -10.53 -7.98
CA ILE A 169 -14.00 -10.71 -8.87
C ILE A 169 -14.39 -10.17 -10.24
N GLY A 170 -13.63 -9.20 -10.74
CA GLY A 170 -13.83 -8.60 -12.05
C GLY A 170 -12.57 -8.65 -12.89
N THR A 171 -12.72 -8.86 -14.19
CA THR A 171 -11.64 -8.82 -15.18
C THR A 171 -11.93 -7.75 -16.22
N TYR A 172 -10.94 -6.96 -16.61
CA TYR A 172 -11.11 -5.86 -17.59
C TYR A 172 -9.80 -5.53 -18.32
#